data_AF-A0A328SR48-F1
#
_entry.id   AF-A0A328SR48-F1
#
_cell.length_a   1.000
_cell.length_b   1.000
_cell.length_c   1.000
_cell.angle_alpha   90.00
_cell.angle_beta   90.00
_cell.angle_gamma   90.00
#
_symmetry.space_group_name_H-M   'P 1'
#
loop_
_entity.id
_entity.type
_entity.pdbx_description
1 polymer ?
#
loop_
_entity_poly.entity_id
_entity_poly.type
_entity_poly.pdbx_seq_one_letter_code
_entity_poly.pdbx_strand_id
1 'polypeptide(L)'
;MGDVVTLTASVSDLDNNKINTGYVTFKYNDTYIKDMNTGRADIAVKNGIATITFKSLNHWRNSNIKVQADYLENDKYNPSTVKSNLAVAYRTALITVTTSPATSKMDEKITFTATLRDNVTINDGVVIFKVNGLTVKDSNNNTIMVDVKNNKATLVFTIPDGWSAKSFKLTAVYSHRNYKRAENKTYFNLTKTETHFNITGITAKRNGNLTIRARLLDAHNHSVLGVNTMAVKINGQTLQLDGKSVFFNIVNGTISISVRLPDKYCNMTNINVMLVTGDRVAYLGSRYNTTIKVDA
;
A
#
# COMPACT_ATOMS: atom_id res chain seq x y z
N MET A 1 13.93 -21.09 -9.33
CA MET A 1 12.72 -21.75 -9.91
C MET A 1 12.24 -20.96 -11.10
N GLY A 2 11.79 -21.64 -12.16
CA GLY A 2 11.52 -20.99 -13.44
C GLY A 2 12.78 -20.50 -14.15
N ASP A 3 13.95 -20.70 -13.51
CA ASP A 3 15.26 -20.45 -14.08
C ASP A 3 15.61 -21.54 -15.07
N VAL A 4 16.42 -21.16 -16.05
CA VAL A 4 17.06 -22.08 -16.98
C VAL A 4 18.11 -22.87 -16.19
N VAL A 5 17.97 -24.19 -16.22
CA VAL A 5 18.90 -25.15 -15.65
C VAL A 5 19.66 -25.77 -16.81
N THR A 6 20.98 -25.86 -16.65
CA THR A 6 21.87 -26.56 -17.56
C THR A 6 22.39 -27.81 -16.86
N LEU A 7 22.19 -28.97 -17.48
CA LEU A 7 22.85 -30.21 -17.07
C LEU A 7 23.87 -30.60 -18.13
N THR A 8 25.04 -31.02 -17.68
CA THR A 8 26.15 -31.43 -18.54
C THR A 8 26.61 -32.81 -18.11
N ALA A 9 26.63 -33.74 -19.07
CA ALA A 9 27.24 -35.06 -18.91
C ALA A 9 28.60 -35.06 -19.61
N SER A 10 29.64 -35.47 -18.89
CA SER A 10 30.95 -35.78 -19.45
C SER A 10 30.99 -37.26 -19.81
N VAL A 11 31.39 -37.58 -21.04
CA VAL A 11 31.37 -38.92 -21.60
C VAL A 11 32.78 -39.27 -22.09
N SER A 12 33.37 -40.28 -21.47
CA SER A 12 34.68 -40.82 -21.80
C SER A 12 34.67 -42.35 -21.81
N ASP A 13 35.64 -42.94 -22.48
CA ASP A 13 35.89 -44.38 -22.38
C ASP A 13 36.66 -44.74 -21.10
N LEU A 14 37.00 -46.02 -20.93
CA LEU A 14 37.73 -46.55 -19.77
C LEU A 14 39.15 -45.98 -19.64
N ASP A 15 39.73 -45.48 -20.73
CA ASP A 15 41.06 -44.87 -20.77
C ASP A 15 40.99 -43.34 -20.58
N ASN A 16 39.81 -42.81 -20.22
CA ASN A 16 39.49 -41.38 -20.09
C ASN A 16 39.59 -40.58 -21.40
N ASN A 17 39.58 -41.23 -22.57
CA ASN A 17 39.48 -40.52 -23.84
C ASN A 17 38.05 -40.01 -24.06
N LYS A 18 37.91 -38.80 -24.59
CA LYS A 18 36.62 -38.17 -24.87
C LYS A 18 35.88 -38.87 -26.01
N ILE A 19 34.63 -39.22 -25.76
CA ILE A 19 33.76 -39.83 -26.78
C ILE A 19 33.09 -38.75 -27.63
N ASN A 20 33.03 -38.95 -28.94
CA ASN A 20 32.50 -37.98 -29.92
C ASN A 20 31.28 -38.49 -30.71
N THR A 21 30.69 -39.60 -30.27
CA THR A 21 29.61 -40.32 -30.94
C THR A 21 28.54 -40.74 -29.92
N GLY A 22 27.33 -41.01 -30.42
CA GLY A 22 26.20 -41.45 -29.60
C GLY A 22 25.42 -40.28 -28.98
N TYR A 23 24.49 -40.63 -28.10
CA TYR A 23 23.53 -39.70 -27.52
C TYR A 23 23.40 -39.94 -26.02
N VAL A 24 23.11 -38.86 -25.28
CA VAL A 24 22.72 -38.90 -23.87
C VAL A 24 21.28 -38.44 -23.74
N THR A 25 20.50 -39.14 -22.91
CA THR A 25 19.20 -38.67 -22.45
C THR A 25 19.28 -38.23 -20.99
N PHE A 26 18.52 -37.20 -20.64
CA PHE A 26 18.47 -36.69 -19.26
C PHE A 26 17.07 -36.90 -18.68
N LYS A 27 17.00 -37.25 -17.39
CA LYS A 27 15.76 -37.42 -16.64
C LYS A 27 15.80 -36.64 -15.33
N TYR A 28 14.62 -36.26 -14.84
CA TYR A 28 14.40 -35.92 -13.43
C TYR A 28 13.32 -36.85 -12.86
N ASN A 29 13.53 -37.44 -11.69
CA ASN A 29 12.57 -38.37 -11.05
C ASN A 29 11.90 -39.30 -12.10
N ASP A 30 12.72 -39.96 -12.92
CA ASP A 30 12.34 -40.89 -14.00
C ASP A 30 11.59 -40.29 -15.21
N THR A 31 11.37 -38.97 -15.25
CA THR A 31 10.75 -38.27 -16.38
C THR A 31 11.81 -37.69 -17.31
N TYR A 32 11.73 -37.97 -18.62
CA TYR A 32 12.64 -37.42 -19.63
C TYR A 32 12.55 -35.89 -19.74
N ILE A 33 13.72 -35.26 -19.84
CA ILE A 33 13.87 -33.83 -20.10
C ILE A 33 13.99 -33.62 -21.61
N LYS A 34 13.25 -32.64 -22.13
CA LYS A 34 13.44 -32.12 -23.49
C LYS A 34 14.19 -30.80 -23.41
N ASP A 35 15.16 -30.63 -24.30
CA ASP A 35 15.92 -29.39 -24.41
C ASP A 35 14.98 -28.26 -24.81
N MET A 36 15.04 -27.13 -24.11
CA MET A 36 14.11 -26.02 -24.32
C MET A 36 14.36 -25.25 -25.62
N ASN A 37 15.55 -25.37 -26.22
CA ASN A 37 15.89 -24.69 -27.46
C ASN A 37 15.55 -25.56 -28.68
N THR A 38 15.79 -26.86 -28.60
CA THR A 38 15.65 -27.79 -29.73
C THR A 38 14.43 -28.71 -29.64
N GLY A 39 13.82 -28.85 -28.46
CA GLY A 39 12.71 -29.77 -28.20
C GLY A 39 13.10 -31.26 -28.15
N ARG A 40 14.38 -31.60 -28.29
CA ARG A 40 14.88 -32.98 -28.34
C ARG A 40 15.18 -33.53 -26.95
N ALA A 41 14.96 -34.83 -26.76
CA ALA A 41 15.37 -35.55 -25.54
C ALA A 41 16.74 -36.23 -25.70
N ASP A 42 17.11 -36.60 -26.93
CA ASP A 42 18.39 -37.24 -27.25
C ASP A 42 19.42 -36.17 -27.62
N ILE A 43 20.46 -36.04 -26.80
CA ILE A 43 21.48 -35.02 -26.92
C ILE A 43 22.76 -35.64 -27.46
N ALA A 44 23.16 -35.26 -28.66
CA ALA A 44 24.36 -35.78 -29.29
C ALA A 44 25.60 -35.45 -28.46
N VAL A 45 26.48 -36.44 -28.26
CA VAL A 45 27.77 -36.24 -27.59
C VAL A 45 28.75 -35.60 -28.56
N LYS A 46 29.30 -34.45 -28.20
CA LYS A 46 30.33 -33.75 -28.96
C LYS A 46 31.48 -33.38 -28.04
N ASN A 47 32.70 -33.74 -28.42
CA ASN A 47 33.92 -33.50 -27.64
C ASN A 47 33.82 -34.01 -26.19
N GLY A 48 33.26 -35.21 -26.00
CA GLY A 48 33.05 -35.81 -24.69
C GLY A 48 31.97 -35.14 -23.85
N ILE A 49 31.10 -34.32 -24.44
CA ILE A 49 30.11 -33.52 -23.70
C ILE A 49 28.74 -33.66 -24.36
N ALA A 50 27.72 -33.89 -23.52
CA ALA A 50 26.32 -33.67 -23.85
C ALA A 50 25.73 -32.66 -22.86
N THR A 51 25.07 -31.62 -23.37
CA THR A 51 24.49 -30.55 -22.54
C THR A 51 23.02 -30.35 -22.90
N ILE A 52 22.16 -30.32 -21.89
CA ILE A 52 20.73 -30.01 -22.03
C ILE A 52 20.37 -28.77 -21.22
N THR A 53 19.47 -27.96 -21.76
CA THR A 53 18.91 -26.80 -21.05
C THR A 53 17.41 -26.94 -20.93
N PHE A 54 16.85 -26.62 -19.76
CA PHE A 54 15.40 -26.68 -19.52
C PHE A 54 14.98 -25.71 -18.41
N LYS A 55 13.68 -25.42 -18.29
CA LYS A 55 13.17 -24.61 -17.17
C LYS A 55 12.83 -25.49 -15.97
N SER A 56 13.37 -25.15 -14.80
CA SER A 56 12.98 -25.80 -13.54
C SER A 56 11.47 -25.66 -13.28
N LEU A 57 10.82 -26.76 -12.84
CA LEU A 57 9.38 -26.78 -12.64
C LEU A 57 8.95 -26.15 -11.32
N ASN A 58 7.76 -25.54 -11.34
CA ASN A 58 7.21 -24.85 -10.18
C ASN A 58 7.01 -25.77 -8.97
N HIS A 59 6.76 -27.08 -9.13
CA HIS A 59 6.51 -27.98 -8.00
C HIS A 59 7.80 -28.59 -7.41
N TRP A 60 8.99 -28.32 -7.97
CA TRP A 60 10.27 -28.81 -7.43
C TRP A 60 10.72 -28.06 -6.17
N ARG A 61 9.79 -27.40 -5.48
CA ARG A 61 10.12 -26.43 -4.44
C ARG A 61 10.72 -27.09 -3.24
N ASN A 62 11.85 -26.55 -2.77
CA ASN A 62 12.52 -27.03 -1.57
C ASN A 62 12.73 -28.54 -1.59
N SER A 63 13.02 -29.07 -2.79
CA SER A 63 13.14 -30.49 -3.06
C SER A 63 14.53 -30.77 -3.61
N ASN A 64 15.08 -31.93 -3.24
CA ASN A 64 16.23 -32.50 -3.91
C ASN A 64 15.70 -33.36 -5.06
N ILE A 65 15.87 -32.87 -6.28
CA ILE A 65 15.41 -33.56 -7.48
C ILE A 65 16.50 -34.51 -7.94
N LYS A 66 16.17 -35.80 -8.07
CA LYS A 66 17.12 -36.77 -8.63
C LYS A 66 17.19 -36.55 -10.12
N VAL A 67 18.35 -36.17 -10.62
CA VAL A 67 18.63 -36.07 -12.04
C VAL A 67 19.47 -37.26 -12.48
N GLN A 68 19.24 -37.73 -13.70
CA GLN A 68 19.92 -38.87 -14.27
C GLN A 68 20.35 -38.53 -15.69
N ALA A 69 21.54 -38.97 -16.08
CA ALA A 69 22.01 -38.95 -17.46
C ALA A 69 22.32 -40.39 -17.89
N ASP A 70 21.73 -40.80 -19.01
CA ASP A 70 21.89 -42.12 -19.60
C ASP A 70 22.56 -41.97 -20.96
N TYR A 71 23.80 -42.45 -21.09
CA TYR A 71 24.45 -42.65 -22.39
C TYR A 71 23.83 -43.87 -23.05
N LEU A 72 23.33 -43.70 -24.27
CA LEU A 72 22.67 -44.75 -25.03
C LEU A 72 23.70 -45.65 -25.73
N GLU A 73 23.38 -46.94 -25.74
CA GLU A 73 24.16 -47.95 -26.46
C GLU A 73 24.33 -47.60 -27.94
N ASN A 74 25.47 -47.97 -28.51
CA ASN A 74 25.74 -47.95 -29.94
C ASN A 74 26.79 -49.00 -30.32
N ASP A 75 27.11 -49.12 -31.61
CA ASP A 75 28.03 -50.10 -32.18
C ASP A 75 29.41 -50.17 -31.52
N LYS A 76 29.85 -49.13 -30.80
CA LYS A 76 31.19 -49.04 -30.18
C LYS A 76 31.18 -49.10 -28.66
N TYR A 77 30.08 -48.71 -28.01
CA TYR A 77 30.06 -48.44 -26.58
C TYR A 77 28.75 -48.92 -25.95
N ASN A 78 28.89 -49.66 -24.84
CA ASN A 78 27.79 -50.06 -23.98
C ASN A 78 27.13 -48.84 -23.31
N PRO A 79 25.86 -48.95 -22.89
CA PRO A 79 25.19 -47.86 -22.19
C PRO A 79 25.79 -47.63 -20.80
N SER A 80 25.66 -46.41 -20.29
CA SER A 80 26.06 -46.08 -18.92
C SER A 80 25.14 -45.03 -18.31
N THR A 81 25.02 -45.05 -16.98
CA THR A 81 24.12 -44.17 -16.23
C THR A 81 24.85 -43.50 -15.09
N VAL A 82 24.62 -42.20 -14.93
CA VAL A 82 25.02 -41.44 -13.73
C VAL A 82 23.80 -40.73 -13.14
N LYS A 83 23.76 -40.67 -11.81
CA LYS A 83 22.71 -39.98 -11.05
C LYS A 83 23.32 -38.89 -10.18
N SER A 84 22.61 -37.79 -10.03
CA SER A 84 22.98 -36.68 -9.16
C SER A 84 21.73 -36.04 -8.56
N ASN A 85 21.92 -35.12 -7.60
CA ASN A 85 20.84 -34.36 -6.99
C ASN A 85 20.91 -32.89 -7.42
N LEU A 86 19.78 -32.34 -7.81
CA LEU A 86 19.59 -30.92 -8.09
C LEU A 86 18.76 -30.28 -6.96
N ALA A 87 19.37 -29.37 -6.21
CA ALA A 87 18.68 -28.59 -5.19
C ALA A 87 17.98 -27.38 -5.82
N VAL A 88 16.69 -27.19 -5.52
CA VAL A 88 15.90 -26.06 -6.03
C VAL A 88 15.35 -25.22 -4.89
N ALA A 89 15.86 -23.99 -4.78
CA ALA A 89 15.48 -23.03 -3.74
C ALA A 89 14.44 -21.99 -4.21
N TYR A 90 13.80 -21.34 -3.24
CA TYR A 90 12.99 -20.14 -3.47
C TYR A 90 13.84 -19.01 -4.04
N ARG A 91 13.25 -18.22 -4.94
CA ARG A 91 13.85 -16.96 -5.39
C ARG A 91 13.73 -15.90 -4.29
N THR A 92 14.61 -14.90 -4.34
CA THR A 92 14.53 -13.72 -3.48
C THR A 92 14.35 -12.51 -4.38
N ALA A 93 13.27 -11.75 -4.17
CA ALA A 93 13.10 -10.46 -4.83
C ALA A 93 13.49 -9.35 -3.86
N LEU A 94 14.15 -8.31 -4.37
CA LEU A 94 14.26 -7.05 -3.68
C LEU A 94 12.99 -6.25 -3.97
N ILE A 95 12.47 -5.55 -2.96
CA ILE A 95 11.30 -4.69 -3.11
C ILE A 95 11.61 -3.31 -2.55
N THR A 96 11.21 -2.28 -3.30
CA THR A 96 11.16 -0.90 -2.84
C THR A 96 9.72 -0.42 -2.89
N VAL A 97 9.34 0.46 -1.97
CA VAL A 97 7.99 1.04 -1.92
C VAL A 97 8.09 2.56 -1.87
N THR A 98 7.28 3.23 -2.68
CA THR A 98 7.20 4.69 -2.76
C THR A 98 5.76 5.14 -2.76
N THR A 99 5.56 6.43 -2.50
CA THR A 99 4.27 7.09 -2.65
C THR A 99 4.40 8.33 -3.53
N SER A 100 3.33 8.66 -4.24
CA SER A 100 3.22 9.92 -4.97
C SER A 100 1.79 10.49 -4.82
N PRO A 101 1.64 11.69 -4.23
CA PRO A 101 2.69 12.52 -3.62
C PRO A 101 3.25 11.89 -2.32
N ALA A 102 4.34 12.45 -1.78
CA ALA A 102 4.88 12.06 -0.47
C ALA A 102 4.17 12.77 0.70
N THR A 103 3.48 13.87 0.41
CA THR A 103 2.68 14.64 1.36
C THR A 103 1.31 14.94 0.73
N SER A 104 0.23 14.76 1.50
CA SER A 104 -1.15 14.99 1.04
C SER A 104 -2.02 15.51 2.20
N LYS A 105 -3.34 15.61 1.98
CA LYS A 105 -4.37 15.85 3.00
C LYS A 105 -5.36 14.68 3.02
N MET A 106 -6.25 14.66 4.01
CA MET A 106 -7.39 13.74 3.97
C MET A 106 -8.27 13.99 2.73
N ASP A 107 -9.02 12.98 2.30
CA ASP A 107 -9.87 12.93 1.09
C ASP A 107 -9.11 13.01 -0.26
N GLU A 108 -7.83 13.38 -0.23
CA GLU A 108 -6.98 13.33 -1.42
C GLU A 108 -6.54 11.90 -1.77
N LYS A 109 -6.11 11.73 -3.02
CA LYS A 109 -5.57 10.47 -3.54
C LYS A 109 -4.05 10.44 -3.45
N ILE A 110 -3.51 9.32 -2.99
CA ILE A 110 -2.09 9.00 -3.00
C ILE A 110 -1.87 7.69 -3.76
N THR A 111 -0.84 7.63 -4.58
CA THR A 111 -0.48 6.43 -5.33
C THR A 111 0.62 5.68 -4.59
N PHE A 112 0.33 4.46 -4.14
CA PHE A 112 1.31 3.52 -3.60
C PHE A 112 1.92 2.72 -4.75
N THR A 113 3.25 2.66 -4.81
CA THR A 113 3.97 1.88 -5.83
C THR A 113 4.97 0.97 -5.15
N ALA A 114 4.85 -0.34 -5.40
CA ALA A 114 5.89 -1.31 -5.09
C ALA A 114 6.66 -1.65 -6.36
N THR A 115 7.98 -1.52 -6.34
CA THR A 115 8.86 -1.95 -7.43
C THR A 115 9.69 -3.13 -6.95
N LEU A 116 9.61 -4.24 -7.67
CA LEU A 116 10.38 -5.44 -7.41
C LEU A 116 11.61 -5.50 -8.30
N ARG A 117 12.66 -6.20 -7.86
CA ARG A 117 13.85 -6.49 -8.65
C ARG A 117 14.31 -7.92 -8.40
N ASP A 118 14.60 -8.60 -9.49
CA ASP A 118 15.23 -9.90 -9.58
C ASP A 118 16.05 -9.93 -10.90
N ASN A 119 16.82 -10.98 -11.14
CA ASN A 119 17.55 -11.18 -12.39
C ASN A 119 16.64 -11.46 -13.61
N VAL A 120 15.35 -11.70 -13.38
CA VAL A 120 14.31 -11.82 -14.41
C VAL A 120 13.17 -10.85 -14.12
N THR A 121 12.42 -10.49 -15.15
CA THR A 121 11.19 -9.72 -14.98
C THR A 121 10.12 -10.53 -14.24
N ILE A 122 9.60 -9.96 -13.17
CA ILE A 122 8.48 -10.48 -12.38
C ILE A 122 7.18 -9.96 -12.97
N ASN A 123 6.32 -10.89 -13.39
CA ASN A 123 5.02 -10.63 -14.02
C ASN A 123 3.88 -11.40 -13.34
N ASP A 124 4.14 -11.94 -12.14
CA ASP A 124 3.22 -12.76 -11.38
C ASP A 124 3.33 -12.51 -9.87
N GLY A 125 2.35 -13.04 -9.14
CA GLY A 125 2.17 -12.77 -7.71
C GLY A 125 1.51 -11.43 -7.44
N VAL A 126 1.35 -11.14 -6.15
CA VAL A 126 0.59 -9.98 -5.68
C VAL A 126 1.36 -9.22 -4.62
N VAL A 127 1.12 -7.91 -4.55
CA VAL A 127 1.53 -7.04 -3.46
C VAL A 127 0.31 -6.67 -2.62
N ILE A 128 0.45 -6.80 -1.30
CA ILE A 128 -0.51 -6.34 -0.31
C ILE A 128 0.08 -5.11 0.38
N PHE A 129 -0.65 -4.00 0.32
CA PHE A 129 -0.27 -2.78 1.01
C PHE A 129 -0.88 -2.71 2.41
N LYS A 130 -0.12 -2.15 3.35
CA LYS A 130 -0.57 -1.90 4.72
C LYS A 130 -0.24 -0.47 5.13
N VAL A 131 -1.19 0.22 5.76
CA VAL A 131 -0.97 1.54 6.35
C VAL A 131 -0.97 1.40 7.86
N ASN A 132 0.10 1.85 8.53
CA ASN A 132 0.34 1.67 9.97
C ASN A 132 0.17 0.22 10.45
N GLY A 133 0.48 -0.76 9.61
CA GLY A 133 0.35 -2.19 9.91
C GLY A 133 -1.02 -2.79 9.61
N LEU A 134 -2.03 -1.97 9.32
CA LEU A 134 -3.36 -2.42 8.91
C LEU A 134 -3.41 -2.66 7.40
N THR A 135 -3.93 -3.82 7.00
CA THR A 135 -4.10 -4.17 5.58
C THR A 135 -5.10 -3.23 4.91
N VAL A 136 -4.74 -2.71 3.74
CA VAL A 136 -5.66 -1.92 2.91
C VAL A 136 -6.74 -2.84 2.35
N LYS A 137 -7.99 -2.38 2.43
CA LYS A 137 -9.18 -3.15 2.06
C LYS A 137 -10.09 -2.36 1.14
N ASP A 138 -10.91 -3.08 0.38
CA ASP A 138 -11.99 -2.49 -0.41
C ASP A 138 -13.19 -2.10 0.48
N SER A 139 -14.23 -1.53 -0.13
CA SER A 139 -15.47 -1.14 0.56
C SER A 139 -16.24 -2.32 1.15
N ASN A 140 -15.97 -3.54 0.69
CA ASN A 140 -16.58 -4.78 1.18
C ASN A 140 -15.72 -5.45 2.26
N ASN A 141 -14.67 -4.78 2.76
CA ASN A 141 -13.75 -5.26 3.80
C ASN A 141 -12.87 -6.45 3.34
N ASN A 142 -12.73 -6.68 2.04
CA ASN A 142 -11.79 -7.65 1.46
C ASN A 142 -10.40 -7.04 1.31
N THR A 143 -9.36 -7.86 1.46
CA THR A 143 -7.99 -7.41 1.22
C THR A 143 -7.78 -7.06 -0.26
N ILE A 144 -7.23 -5.87 -0.52
CA ILE A 144 -6.79 -5.50 -1.85
C ILE A 144 -5.46 -6.21 -2.14
N MET A 145 -5.48 -7.12 -3.11
CA MET A 145 -4.30 -7.75 -3.69
C MET A 145 -4.00 -7.11 -5.03
N VAL A 146 -2.81 -6.55 -5.19
CA VAL A 146 -2.42 -5.84 -6.41
C VAL A 146 -1.48 -6.71 -7.22
N ASP A 147 -1.89 -7.10 -8.42
CA ASP A 147 -1.05 -7.91 -9.31
C ASP A 147 0.26 -7.21 -9.66
N VAL A 148 1.34 -7.99 -9.69
CA VAL A 148 2.62 -7.51 -10.19
C VAL A 148 2.67 -7.68 -11.70
N LYS A 149 2.94 -6.59 -12.42
CA LYS A 149 3.20 -6.58 -13.85
C LYS A 149 4.43 -5.73 -14.14
N ASN A 150 5.34 -6.26 -14.95
CA ASN A 150 6.62 -5.64 -15.31
C ASN A 150 7.36 -5.08 -14.08
N ASN A 151 7.57 -5.95 -13.09
CA ASN A 151 8.23 -5.62 -11.82
C ASN A 151 7.51 -4.60 -10.94
N LYS A 152 6.26 -4.23 -11.21
CA LYS A 152 5.54 -3.18 -10.47
C LYS A 152 4.14 -3.59 -10.06
N ALA A 153 3.73 -3.10 -8.90
CA ALA A 153 2.35 -3.12 -8.43
C ALA A 153 1.98 -1.72 -7.92
N THR A 154 0.86 -1.19 -8.40
CA THR A 154 0.44 0.19 -8.12
C THR A 154 -1.01 0.23 -7.62
N LEU A 155 -1.25 0.98 -6.55
CA LEU A 155 -2.58 1.19 -5.98
C LEU A 155 -2.83 2.68 -5.78
N VAL A 156 -3.93 3.19 -6.34
CA VAL A 156 -4.44 4.52 -5.98
C VAL A 156 -5.30 4.37 -4.73
N PHE A 157 -4.91 5.06 -3.66
CA PHE A 157 -5.56 5.02 -2.36
C PHE A 157 -6.14 6.40 -2.03
N THR A 158 -7.43 6.47 -1.74
CA THR A 158 -8.07 7.68 -1.21
C THR A 158 -7.89 7.69 0.31
N ILE A 159 -7.34 8.78 0.84
CA ILE A 159 -7.10 8.92 2.28
C ILE A 159 -8.44 9.19 2.96
N PRO A 160 -8.89 8.37 3.93
CA PRO A 160 -10.18 8.59 4.59
C PRO A 160 -10.24 9.92 5.36
N ASP A 161 -11.45 10.48 5.43
CA ASP A 161 -11.74 11.68 6.20
C ASP A 161 -11.36 11.54 7.68
N GLY A 162 -10.93 12.66 8.25
CA GLY A 162 -10.56 12.78 9.66
C GLY A 162 -9.21 12.16 10.03
N TRP A 163 -8.46 11.59 9.06
CA TRP A 163 -7.10 11.12 9.32
C TRP A 163 -6.19 12.26 9.77
N SER A 164 -5.52 12.06 10.90
CA SER A 164 -4.70 13.10 11.54
C SER A 164 -3.56 13.57 10.64
N ALA A 165 -3.24 14.86 10.67
CA ALA A 165 -2.08 15.43 9.98
C ALA A 165 -0.76 14.99 10.63
N LYS A 166 -0.24 13.83 10.22
CA LYS A 166 1.01 13.23 10.71
C LYS A 166 1.62 12.29 9.68
N SER A 167 2.76 11.70 10.02
CA SER A 167 3.39 10.66 9.21
C SER A 167 2.68 9.31 9.35
N PHE A 168 2.51 8.59 8.25
CA PHE A 168 1.94 7.25 8.18
C PHE A 168 2.95 6.29 7.55
N LYS A 169 3.12 5.13 8.18
CA LYS A 169 3.97 4.05 7.68
C LYS A 169 3.21 3.28 6.61
N LEU A 170 3.73 3.26 5.39
CA LEU A 170 3.28 2.37 4.32
C LEU A 170 4.20 1.15 4.28
N THR A 171 3.64 -0.06 4.25
CA THR A 171 4.37 -1.31 4.05
C THR A 171 3.82 -2.03 2.84
N ALA A 172 4.69 -2.50 1.95
CA ALA A 172 4.34 -3.37 0.83
C ALA A 172 4.87 -4.77 1.11
N VAL A 173 4.02 -5.79 0.97
CA VAL A 173 4.38 -7.20 1.15
C VAL A 173 4.12 -7.93 -0.15
N TYR A 174 5.17 -8.43 -0.78
CA TYR A 174 5.05 -9.28 -1.96
C TYR A 174 4.84 -10.74 -1.55
N SER A 175 3.86 -11.37 -2.18
CA SER A 175 3.52 -12.77 -1.99
C SER A 175 3.45 -13.47 -3.34
N HIS A 176 4.28 -14.50 -3.50
CA HIS A 176 4.22 -15.40 -4.63
C HIS A 176 4.77 -16.77 -4.22
N ARG A 177 4.19 -17.85 -4.77
CA ARG A 177 4.52 -19.24 -4.40
C ARG A 177 5.97 -19.67 -4.70
N ASN A 178 6.69 -18.93 -5.56
CA ASN A 178 8.06 -19.26 -5.97
C ASN A 178 9.11 -18.32 -5.35
N TYR A 179 8.69 -17.32 -4.59
CA TYR A 179 9.57 -16.35 -3.93
C TYR A 179 9.49 -16.50 -2.42
N LYS A 180 10.61 -16.22 -1.75
CA LYS A 180 10.57 -15.87 -0.34
C LYS A 180 9.74 -14.61 -0.17
N ARG A 181 9.00 -14.53 0.93
CA ARG A 181 8.26 -13.31 1.30
C ARG A 181 9.23 -12.13 1.32
N ALA A 182 8.90 -11.08 0.57
CA ALA A 182 9.68 -9.85 0.52
C ALA A 182 8.79 -8.69 0.98
N GLU A 183 9.35 -7.79 1.78
CA GLU A 183 8.63 -6.60 2.25
C GLU A 183 9.56 -5.39 2.35
N ASN A 184 8.99 -4.22 2.16
CA ASN A 184 9.66 -2.94 2.40
C ASN A 184 8.65 -1.94 2.94
N LYS A 185 9.15 -0.87 3.57
CA LYS A 185 8.34 0.19 4.15
C LYS A 185 8.87 1.56 3.74
N THR A 186 7.94 2.50 3.61
CA THR A 186 8.22 3.93 3.44
C THR A 186 7.21 4.73 4.27
N TYR A 187 7.27 6.05 4.19
CA TYR A 187 6.35 6.93 4.89
C TYR A 187 5.79 7.97 3.94
N PHE A 188 4.53 8.35 4.18
CA PHE A 188 3.93 9.55 3.60
C PHE A 188 3.35 10.40 4.73
N ASN A 189 3.25 11.71 4.50
CA ASN A 189 2.80 12.65 5.51
C ASN A 189 1.44 13.24 5.15
N LEU A 190 0.60 13.44 6.15
CA LEU A 190 -0.62 14.23 6.01
C LEU A 190 -0.44 15.61 6.62
N THR A 191 -0.98 16.61 5.94
CA THR A 191 -1.09 17.98 6.42
C THR A 191 -2.55 18.30 6.74
N LYS A 192 -2.76 19.36 7.51
CA LYS A 192 -4.12 19.79 7.88
C LYS A 192 -4.83 20.39 6.66
N THR A 193 -6.14 20.19 6.60
CA THR A 193 -7.02 20.85 5.65
C THR A 193 -7.69 22.07 6.26
N GLU A 194 -8.04 23.05 5.44
CA GLU A 194 -8.74 24.25 5.87
C GLU A 194 -10.18 23.93 6.28
N THR A 195 -10.73 24.74 7.18
CA THR A 195 -12.13 24.65 7.58
C THR A 195 -12.83 25.99 7.45
N HIS A 196 -14.14 25.96 7.30
CA HIS A 196 -14.98 27.15 7.21
C HIS A 196 -16.33 26.93 7.88
N PHE A 197 -16.92 28.02 8.36
CA PHE A 197 -18.27 27.99 8.92
C PHE A 197 -19.30 28.22 7.80
N ASN A 198 -20.30 27.34 7.73
CA ASN A 198 -21.50 27.53 6.95
C ASN A 198 -22.65 27.95 7.89
N ILE A 199 -23.04 29.21 7.84
CA ILE A 199 -23.99 29.79 8.79
C ILE A 199 -25.41 29.66 8.27
N THR A 200 -26.31 29.11 9.09
CA THR A 200 -27.75 29.00 8.78
C THR A 200 -28.60 29.99 9.59
N GLY A 201 -28.09 30.47 10.73
CA GLY A 201 -28.73 31.54 11.48
C GLY A 201 -27.94 31.96 12.71
N ILE A 202 -27.84 33.28 12.94
CA ILE A 202 -27.33 33.87 14.17
C ILE A 202 -28.31 34.96 14.57
N THR A 203 -28.89 34.85 15.76
CA THR A 203 -29.89 35.80 16.29
C THR A 203 -29.57 36.12 17.74
N ALA A 204 -29.85 37.36 18.16
CA ALA A 204 -29.72 37.77 19.55
C ALA A 204 -31.00 38.52 19.96
N LYS A 205 -31.55 38.16 21.10
CA LYS A 205 -32.75 38.81 21.66
C LYS A 205 -32.43 39.53 22.96
N ARG A 206 -32.93 40.76 23.12
CA ARG A 206 -32.85 41.54 24.35
C ARG A 206 -33.44 40.75 25.52
N ASN A 207 -32.70 40.66 26.61
CA ASN A 207 -33.06 39.87 27.79
C ASN A 207 -33.38 38.38 27.45
N GLY A 208 -32.91 37.90 26.31
CA GLY A 208 -33.13 36.55 25.80
C GLY A 208 -31.82 35.87 25.45
N ASN A 209 -31.83 35.05 24.40
CA ASN A 209 -30.67 34.23 24.03
C ASN A 209 -29.95 34.76 22.79
N LEU A 210 -28.63 34.55 22.75
CA LEU A 210 -27.87 34.40 21.52
C LEU A 210 -28.08 32.97 21.01
N THR A 211 -28.64 32.83 19.82
CA THR A 211 -28.83 31.52 19.16
C THR A 211 -28.00 31.45 17.89
N ILE A 212 -27.18 30.39 17.77
CA ILE A 212 -26.31 30.13 16.62
C ILE A 212 -26.64 28.75 16.06
N ARG A 213 -26.97 28.70 14.76
CA ARG A 213 -27.12 27.48 13.95
C ARG A 213 -26.18 27.53 12.77
N ALA A 214 -25.26 26.58 12.70
CA ALA A 214 -24.24 26.54 11.66
C ALA A 214 -23.67 25.12 11.48
N ARG A 215 -22.86 24.96 10.43
CA ARG A 215 -21.99 23.81 10.22
C ARG A 215 -20.53 24.26 10.19
N LEU A 216 -19.62 23.44 10.68
CA LEU A 216 -18.19 23.55 10.42
C LEU A 216 -17.83 22.49 9.38
N LEU A 217 -17.39 22.96 8.21
CA LEU A 217 -17.07 22.15 7.05
C LEU A 217 -15.58 22.25 6.74
N ASP A 218 -15.02 21.27 6.06
CA ASP A 218 -13.67 21.32 5.51
C ASP A 218 -13.62 21.96 4.11
N ALA A 219 -12.44 21.99 3.49
CA ALA A 219 -12.22 22.52 2.15
C ALA A 219 -13.01 21.80 1.04
N HIS A 220 -13.46 20.56 1.27
CA HIS A 220 -14.26 19.77 0.32
C HIS A 220 -15.77 19.84 0.64
N ASN A 221 -16.18 20.68 1.59
CA ASN A 221 -17.55 20.79 2.11
C ASN A 221 -18.05 19.55 2.86
N HIS A 222 -17.16 18.65 3.27
CA HIS A 222 -17.51 17.59 4.21
C HIS A 222 -17.55 18.15 5.63
N SER A 223 -18.36 17.53 6.47
CA SER A 223 -18.44 17.94 7.87
C SER A 223 -17.20 17.57 8.64
N VAL A 224 -16.66 18.52 9.40
CA VAL A 224 -15.51 18.26 10.26
C VAL A 224 -15.86 17.20 11.30
N LEU A 225 -15.12 16.08 11.29
CA LEU A 225 -15.45 14.91 12.10
C LEU A 225 -15.03 15.05 13.58
N GLY A 226 -15.75 14.32 14.44
CA GLY A 226 -15.51 14.26 15.88
C GLY A 226 -15.92 15.53 16.63
N VAL A 227 -15.39 15.70 17.84
CA VAL A 227 -15.72 16.81 18.76
C VAL A 227 -14.69 17.93 18.72
N ASN A 228 -14.99 19.03 18.03
CA ASN A 228 -14.16 20.23 18.00
C ASN A 228 -14.63 21.24 19.06
N THR A 229 -13.77 22.16 19.46
CA THR A 229 -14.12 23.21 20.42
C THR A 229 -14.15 24.56 19.72
N MET A 230 -15.19 25.35 20.02
CA MET A 230 -15.40 26.68 19.48
C MET A 230 -15.55 27.70 20.59
N ALA A 231 -14.89 28.84 20.43
CA ALA A 231 -15.19 30.05 21.18
C ALA A 231 -16.18 30.91 20.41
N VAL A 232 -17.15 31.48 21.11
CA VAL A 232 -17.96 32.59 20.60
C VAL A 232 -17.40 33.87 21.22
N LYS A 233 -17.18 34.90 20.42
CA LYS A 233 -16.80 36.23 20.87
C LYS A 233 -17.88 37.24 20.52
N ILE A 234 -18.15 38.16 21.43
CA ILE A 234 -19.07 39.30 21.23
C ILE A 234 -18.26 40.59 21.40
N ASN A 235 -18.23 41.43 20.37
CA ASN A 235 -17.43 42.66 20.31
C ASN A 235 -15.96 42.43 20.71
N GLY A 236 -15.35 41.38 20.14
CA GLY A 236 -13.96 41.00 20.39
C GLY A 236 -13.68 40.25 21.69
N GLN A 237 -14.62 40.23 22.65
CA GLN A 237 -14.45 39.52 23.92
C GLN A 237 -15.03 38.11 23.87
N THR A 238 -14.31 37.10 24.36
CA THR A 238 -14.84 35.74 24.52
C THR A 238 -16.08 35.75 25.38
N LEU A 239 -17.12 35.04 24.95
CA LEU A 239 -18.37 34.89 25.69
C LEU A 239 -18.08 34.30 27.07
N GLN A 240 -18.63 34.96 28.09
CA GLN A 240 -18.53 34.53 29.47
C GLN A 240 -19.92 34.30 30.06
N LEU A 241 -20.05 33.24 30.85
CA LEU A 241 -21.19 33.00 31.74
C LEU A 241 -20.62 32.98 33.17
N ASP A 242 -21.26 33.72 34.09
CA ASP A 242 -20.83 33.85 35.48
C ASP A 242 -19.34 34.22 35.63
N GLY A 243 -18.86 35.13 34.78
CA GLY A 243 -17.48 35.62 34.74
C GLY A 243 -16.45 34.63 34.17
N LYS A 244 -16.85 33.45 33.69
CA LYS A 244 -15.96 32.43 33.13
C LYS A 244 -16.15 32.28 31.63
N SER A 245 -15.05 32.20 30.90
CA SER A 245 -15.08 31.93 29.44
C SER A 245 -15.75 30.60 29.15
N VAL A 246 -16.69 30.60 28.21
CA VAL A 246 -17.42 29.39 27.80
C VAL A 246 -16.99 28.99 26.40
N PHE A 247 -16.82 27.68 26.22
CA PHE A 247 -16.50 27.06 24.94
C PHE A 247 -17.56 26.02 24.61
N PHE A 248 -17.85 25.87 23.32
CA PHE A 248 -18.89 25.00 22.81
C PHE A 248 -18.30 23.84 22.03
N ASN A 249 -18.89 22.66 22.19
CA ASN A 249 -18.55 21.51 21.38
C ASN A 249 -19.26 21.59 20.02
N ILE A 250 -18.50 21.34 18.96
CA ILE A 250 -18.99 21.09 17.61
C ILE A 250 -18.85 19.59 17.39
N VAL A 251 -19.96 18.87 17.26
CA VAL A 251 -19.97 17.42 17.08
C VAL A 251 -20.29 17.10 15.63
N ASN A 252 -19.36 16.45 14.92
CA ASN A 252 -19.49 16.09 13.50
C ASN A 252 -19.96 17.26 12.63
N GLY A 253 -19.29 18.41 12.82
CA GLY A 253 -19.54 19.65 12.12
C GLY A 253 -20.82 20.39 12.55
N THR A 254 -21.67 19.85 13.43
CA THR A 254 -22.93 20.52 13.82
C THR A 254 -22.72 21.56 14.90
N ILE A 255 -23.30 22.74 14.70
CA ILE A 255 -23.34 23.84 15.67
C ILE A 255 -24.81 24.19 15.90
N SER A 256 -25.30 23.95 17.12
CA SER A 256 -26.60 24.40 17.59
C SER A 256 -26.46 24.87 19.02
N ILE A 257 -26.41 26.19 19.21
CA ILE A 257 -26.16 26.83 20.49
C ILE A 257 -27.31 27.76 20.79
N SER A 258 -27.79 27.74 22.03
CA SER A 258 -28.66 28.77 22.58
C SER A 258 -28.18 29.08 23.99
N VAL A 259 -27.75 30.30 24.23
CA VAL A 259 -27.20 30.76 25.51
C VAL A 259 -27.75 32.12 25.84
N ARG A 260 -27.99 32.40 27.13
CA ARG A 260 -28.44 33.71 27.58
C ARG A 260 -27.45 34.77 27.08
N LEU A 261 -27.97 35.81 26.43
CA LEU A 261 -27.18 36.96 26.02
C LEU A 261 -26.71 37.69 27.28
N PRO A 262 -25.39 37.91 27.48
CA PRO A 262 -24.91 38.61 28.67
C PRO A 262 -25.52 40.01 28.80
N ASP A 263 -25.86 40.42 30.02
CA ASP A 263 -26.62 41.65 30.29
C ASP A 263 -25.93 42.90 29.71
N LYS A 264 -24.59 42.94 29.70
CA LYS A 264 -23.80 44.04 29.09
C LYS A 264 -24.06 44.26 27.59
N TYR A 265 -24.62 43.27 26.89
CA TYR A 265 -24.92 43.37 25.46
C TYR A 265 -26.43 43.54 25.18
N CYS A 266 -27.31 43.36 26.16
CA CYS A 266 -28.77 43.36 25.96
C CYS A 266 -29.34 44.71 25.48
N ASN A 267 -28.70 45.81 25.86
CA ASN A 267 -29.13 47.16 25.50
C ASN A 267 -28.46 47.71 24.23
N MET A 268 -27.57 46.95 23.59
CA MET A 268 -26.91 47.37 22.35
C MET A 268 -27.84 47.19 21.15
N THR A 269 -27.81 48.11 20.18
CA THR A 269 -28.56 47.95 18.92
C THR A 269 -27.98 46.83 18.07
N ASN A 270 -26.65 46.77 17.96
CA ASN A 270 -25.91 45.79 17.18
C ASN A 270 -24.78 45.19 18.01
N ILE A 271 -24.46 43.93 17.74
CA ILE A 271 -23.30 43.25 18.30
C ILE A 271 -22.51 42.56 17.18
N ASN A 272 -21.19 42.58 17.30
CA ASN A 272 -20.30 41.82 16.45
C ASN A 272 -20.08 40.43 17.04
N VAL A 273 -20.52 39.38 16.34
CA VAL A 273 -20.40 37.98 16.76
C VAL A 273 -19.31 37.32 15.92
N MET A 274 -18.30 36.77 16.59
CA MET A 274 -17.24 36.00 15.96
C MET A 274 -17.21 34.57 16.48
N LEU A 275 -17.20 33.60 15.57
CA LEU A 275 -16.97 32.19 15.86
C LEU A 275 -15.50 31.87 15.60
N VAL A 276 -14.86 31.16 16.52
CA VAL A 276 -13.44 30.81 16.41
C VAL A 276 -13.22 29.35 16.81
N THR A 277 -12.61 28.56 15.92
CA THR A 277 -12.09 27.23 16.24
C THR A 277 -10.57 27.23 16.15
N GLY A 278 -9.95 26.37 16.96
CA GLY A 278 -8.52 26.09 16.86
C GLY A 278 -8.25 24.92 15.92
N ASP A 279 -6.98 24.75 15.59
CA ASP A 279 -6.43 23.58 14.94
C ASP A 279 -6.77 22.28 15.69
N ARG A 280 -7.18 21.24 14.95
CA ARG A 280 -7.49 19.93 15.55
C ARG A 280 -7.30 18.78 14.57
N VAL A 281 -6.49 17.78 14.95
CA VAL A 281 -6.33 16.50 14.23
C VAL A 281 -5.97 16.70 12.74
N ALA A 282 -6.96 16.65 11.84
CA ALA A 282 -6.82 16.80 10.41
C ALA A 282 -7.08 18.23 9.90
N TYR A 283 -7.49 19.12 10.80
CA TYR A 283 -8.17 20.37 10.46
C TYR A 283 -7.42 21.59 11.00
N LEU A 284 -7.28 22.62 10.18
CA LEU A 284 -6.89 23.97 10.62
C LEU A 284 -8.09 24.66 11.28
N GLY A 285 -7.80 25.53 12.24
CA GLY A 285 -8.81 26.40 12.85
C GLY A 285 -9.40 27.38 11.85
N SER A 286 -10.59 27.88 12.15
CA SER A 286 -11.30 28.84 11.30
C SER A 286 -11.93 29.96 12.12
N ARG A 287 -12.25 31.05 11.43
CA ARG A 287 -12.94 32.20 12.00
C ARG A 287 -14.06 32.64 11.10
N TYR A 288 -15.18 33.00 11.71
CA TYR A 288 -16.28 33.67 11.05
C TYR A 288 -16.66 34.89 11.85
N ASN A 289 -16.91 36.03 11.20
CA ASN A 289 -17.26 37.28 11.86
C ASN A 289 -18.47 37.91 11.17
N THR A 290 -19.45 38.36 11.95
CA THR A 290 -20.62 39.07 11.44
C THR A 290 -21.14 40.08 12.46
N THR A 291 -21.91 41.06 12.00
CA THR A 291 -22.62 42.00 12.86
C THR A 291 -24.11 41.71 12.74
N ILE A 292 -24.76 41.52 13.88
CA ILE A 292 -26.20 41.27 13.97
C ILE A 292 -26.89 42.31 14.85
N LYS A 293 -28.18 42.52 14.59
CA LYS A 293 -29.04 43.33 15.45
C LYS A 293 -29.42 42.55 16.71
N VAL A 294 -29.57 43.25 17.82
CA VAL A 294 -30.23 42.70 19.01
C VAL A 294 -31.71 43.01 18.88
N ASP A 295 -32.52 41.98 18.66
CA ASP A 295 -33.96 42.10 18.53
C ASP A 295 -34.61 42.38 19.89
N ALA A 296 -35.79 43.01 19.85
CA ALA A 296 -36.54 43.39 21.06
C ALA A 296 -37.04 42.18 21.87
#